data_AF-A0A3D4SB47-F1
#
_entry.id   AF-A0A3D4SB47-F1
#
_cell.length_a   1.000
_cell.length_b   1.000
_cell.length_c   1.000
_cell.angle_alpha   90.00
_cell.angle_beta   90.00
_cell.angle_gamma   90.00
#
_symmetry.space_group_name_H-M   'P 1'
#
loop_
_entity.id
_entity.type
_entity.pdbx_description
1 polymer ?
#
loop_
_entity_poly.entity_id
_entity_poly.type
_entity_poly.pdbx_seq_one_letter_code
_entity_poly.pdbx_strand_id
1 'polypeptide(L)'
;MGYINSFVLTDDPETIERGRKCGVTEFTVATRFPRAFENLAGVTVYKTADKPSDCDYPRLFLPELTDDAITDAMAEAVLSGKSSAIIAAGYSLDESGAVDVRFHLSPVQLVHKLGLLDGGTIVGGVYLDRDDVDLMAQCGARLILCPTSSMGHGFGIPHFPAYIKKLDVRLGSGDNRFNRDGDMPSEARALLLGCNAEMRDEKSVDVRRLFGCFSDEAPDCCDAVLFGSRRQTK
;
A
#
# COMPACT_ATOMS: atom_id res chain seq x y z
N MET A 1 13.26 16.38 -6.42
CA MET A 1 12.96 15.02 -5.92
C MET A 1 12.37 15.05 -4.52
N GLY A 2 11.04 15.00 -4.45
CA GLY A 2 10.30 14.64 -3.24
C GLY A 2 9.78 13.21 -3.37
N TYR A 3 9.57 12.54 -2.25
CA TYR A 3 9.01 11.19 -2.25
C TYR A 3 7.52 11.20 -1.87
N ILE A 4 6.82 10.20 -2.38
CA ILE A 4 5.40 9.96 -2.13
C ILE A 4 5.28 8.71 -1.27
N ASN A 5 4.70 8.85 -0.08
CA ASN A 5 4.29 7.72 0.74
C ASN A 5 2.80 7.48 0.50
N SER A 6 2.48 6.50 -0.36
CA SER A 6 1.10 6.24 -0.78
C SER A 6 0.24 5.55 0.27
N PHE A 7 0.81 5.11 1.40
CA PHE A 7 0.04 4.61 2.53
C PHE A 7 0.88 4.55 3.82
N VAL A 8 0.40 5.24 4.85
CA VAL A 8 0.86 5.07 6.23
C VAL A 8 -0.34 4.99 7.18
N LEU A 9 -0.39 3.94 8.01
CA LEU A 9 -1.38 3.76 9.06
C LEU A 9 -0.82 4.33 10.37
N THR A 10 -1.35 5.47 10.82
CA THR A 10 -0.86 6.13 12.03
C THR A 10 -1.91 7.02 12.66
N ASP A 11 -1.92 7.04 14.00
CA ASP A 11 -2.69 7.98 14.81
C ASP A 11 -1.79 9.11 15.38
N ASP A 12 -0.50 9.09 15.05
CA ASP A 12 0.53 10.01 15.54
C ASP A 12 1.00 10.98 14.42
N PRO A 13 0.63 12.26 14.48
CA PRO A 13 1.08 13.27 13.52
C PRO A 13 2.59 13.46 13.43
N GLU A 14 3.36 13.16 14.48
CA GLU A 14 4.84 13.25 14.43
C GLU A 14 5.44 12.31 13.38
N THR A 15 4.70 11.26 13.00
CA THR A 15 5.04 10.39 11.88
C THR A 15 5.29 11.16 10.58
N ILE A 16 4.51 12.20 10.33
CA ILE A 16 4.63 13.03 9.12
C ILE A 16 5.91 13.86 9.17
N GLU A 17 6.25 14.39 10.34
CA GLU A 17 7.49 15.15 10.53
C GLU A 17 8.74 14.28 10.35
N ARG A 18 8.70 13.02 10.83
CA ARG A 18 9.77 12.05 10.60
C ARG A 18 9.94 11.75 9.12
N GLY A 19 8.86 11.44 8.40
CA GLY A 19 8.90 11.20 6.96
C GLY A 19 9.41 12.39 6.14
N ARG A 20 9.06 13.62 6.54
CA ARG A 20 9.57 14.83 5.88
C ARG A 20 11.09 14.96 6.02
N LYS A 21 11.68 14.54 7.15
CA LYS A 21 13.15 14.50 7.32
C LYS A 21 13.82 13.51 6.37
N CYS A 22 13.09 12.50 5.91
CA CYS A 22 13.51 11.54 4.88
C CYS A 22 13.20 12.00 3.44
N GLY A 23 12.66 13.21 3.25
CA GLY A 23 12.36 13.76 1.93
C GLY A 23 10.96 13.40 1.38
N VAL A 24 10.08 12.83 2.21
CA VAL A 24 8.69 12.59 1.82
C VAL A 24 7.93 13.91 1.83
N THR A 25 7.31 14.23 0.68
CA THR A 25 6.55 15.48 0.46
C THR A 25 5.05 15.25 0.41
N GLU A 26 4.63 14.03 0.05
CA GLU A 26 3.23 13.65 -0.05
C GLU A 26 2.95 12.39 0.77
N PHE A 27 1.84 12.40 1.51
CA PHE A 27 1.43 11.31 2.39
C PHE A 27 -0.04 10.98 2.17
N THR A 28 -0.33 9.69 2.05
CA THR A 28 -1.69 9.17 2.24
C THR A 28 -1.74 8.52 3.62
N VAL A 29 -2.50 9.11 4.52
CA VAL A 29 -2.58 8.70 5.93
C VAL A 29 -3.90 8.00 6.19
N ALA A 30 -3.86 6.75 6.62
CA ALA A 30 -4.98 6.08 7.25
C ALA A 30 -4.92 6.29 8.77
N THR A 31 -6.00 6.80 9.38
CA THR A 31 -6.04 7.14 10.80
C THR A 31 -7.44 7.00 11.39
N ARG A 32 -7.52 6.74 12.69
CA ARG A 32 -8.76 6.85 13.45
C ARG A 32 -9.15 8.29 13.76
N PHE A 33 -8.20 9.24 13.69
CA PHE A 33 -8.36 10.63 14.10
C PHE A 33 -8.07 11.64 12.96
N PRO A 34 -8.90 11.72 11.91
CA PRO A 34 -8.59 12.54 10.73
C PRO A 34 -8.27 14.01 11.00
N ARG A 35 -8.96 14.62 11.98
CA ARG A 35 -8.78 16.02 12.36
C ARG A 35 -7.35 16.37 12.79
N ALA A 36 -6.57 15.40 13.25
CA ALA A 36 -5.17 15.61 13.62
C ALA A 36 -4.27 15.85 12.40
N PHE A 37 -4.72 15.51 11.19
CA PHE A 37 -3.93 15.53 9.95
C PHE A 37 -4.47 16.48 8.87
N GLU A 38 -5.76 16.86 8.92
CA GLU A 38 -6.45 17.62 7.85
C GLU A 38 -5.78 18.94 7.44
N ASN A 39 -5.01 19.58 8.33
CA ASN A 39 -4.34 20.86 8.05
C ASN A 39 -2.85 20.70 7.67
N LEU A 40 -2.35 19.47 7.55
CA LEU A 40 -0.96 19.23 7.22
C LEU A 40 -0.77 19.27 5.70
N ALA A 41 0.11 20.17 5.24
CA ALA A 41 0.44 20.29 3.82
C ALA A 41 0.97 18.97 3.23
N GLY A 42 0.48 18.60 2.05
CA GLY A 42 0.87 17.35 1.37
C GLY A 42 0.27 16.08 1.98
N VAL A 43 -0.71 16.19 2.89
CA VAL A 43 -1.35 15.03 3.51
C VAL A 43 -2.77 14.82 2.99
N THR A 44 -3.01 13.64 2.43
CA THR A 44 -4.34 13.13 2.11
C THR A 44 -4.78 12.18 3.21
N VAL A 45 -5.88 12.51 3.88
CA VAL A 45 -6.36 11.77 5.05
C VAL A 45 -7.47 10.80 4.66
N TYR A 46 -7.35 9.56 5.11
CA TYR A 46 -8.32 8.48 5.06
C TYR A 46 -8.72 8.12 6.50
N LYS A 47 -10.02 8.05 6.75
CA LYS A 47 -10.58 7.59 8.03
C LYS A 47 -10.61 6.07 8.05
N THR A 48 -9.94 5.46 9.01
CA THR A 48 -10.13 4.03 9.32
C THR A 48 -11.57 3.80 9.76
N ALA A 49 -12.26 2.90 9.07
CA ALA A 49 -13.63 2.52 9.37
C ALA A 49 -13.65 1.42 10.45
N ASP A 50 -13.88 1.82 11.70
CA ASP A 50 -14.00 0.89 12.84
C ASP A 50 -15.47 0.56 13.16
N LYS A 51 -16.41 1.33 12.57
CA LYS A 51 -17.86 1.19 12.73
C LYS A 51 -18.59 1.78 11.51
N PRO A 52 -19.84 1.38 11.23
CA PRO A 52 -20.59 1.85 10.06
C PRO A 52 -20.70 3.38 9.95
N SER A 53 -20.85 4.09 11.07
CA SER A 53 -20.96 5.57 11.08
C SER A 53 -19.66 6.30 10.72
N ASP A 54 -18.53 5.61 10.64
CA ASP A 54 -17.30 6.21 10.11
C ASP A 54 -17.35 6.36 8.57
N CYS A 55 -18.23 5.63 7.88
CA CYS A 55 -18.35 5.63 6.41
C CYS A 55 -18.98 6.92 5.84
N ASP A 56 -19.40 7.84 6.69
CA ASP A 56 -19.79 9.21 6.29
C ASP A 56 -18.58 10.08 5.88
N TYR A 57 -17.35 9.61 6.12
CA TYR A 57 -16.14 10.34 5.77
C TYR A 57 -15.80 10.17 4.26
N PRO A 58 -15.37 11.24 3.55
CA PRO A 58 -15.14 11.20 2.09
C PRO A 58 -14.03 10.23 1.61
N ARG A 59 -13.13 9.81 2.49
CA ARG A 59 -11.99 8.95 2.18
C ARG A 59 -11.83 7.90 3.26
N LEU A 60 -12.01 6.64 2.92
CA LEU A 60 -12.15 5.56 3.90
C LEU A 60 -11.03 4.53 3.76
N PHE A 61 -10.51 4.07 4.89
CA PHE A 61 -9.63 2.90 4.93
C PHE A 61 -10.36 1.74 5.58
N LEU A 62 -10.46 0.63 4.87
CA LEU A 62 -11.02 -0.62 5.37
C LEU A 62 -9.87 -1.57 5.75
N PRO A 63 -9.64 -1.83 7.05
CA PRO A 63 -8.54 -2.68 7.49
C PRO A 63 -8.84 -4.18 7.31
N GLU A 64 -10.11 -4.58 7.29
CA GLU A 64 -10.53 -5.99 7.27
C GLU A 64 -11.84 -6.16 6.49
N LEU A 65 -11.99 -7.31 5.82
CA LEU A 65 -13.14 -7.62 4.96
C LEU A 65 -14.22 -8.49 5.64
N THR A 66 -14.07 -8.75 6.94
CA THR A 66 -14.88 -9.74 7.67
C THR A 66 -16.00 -9.14 8.50
N ASP A 67 -16.11 -7.81 8.61
CA ASP A 67 -17.27 -7.18 9.26
C ASP A 67 -18.30 -6.76 8.20
N ASP A 68 -19.44 -7.47 8.17
CA ASP A 68 -20.50 -7.22 7.18
C ASP A 68 -21.11 -5.82 7.33
N ALA A 69 -21.28 -5.34 8.57
CA ALA A 69 -21.89 -4.04 8.80
C ALA A 69 -21.00 -2.90 8.31
N ILE A 70 -19.69 -3.02 8.47
CA ILE A 70 -18.71 -2.03 7.99
C ILE A 70 -18.54 -2.14 6.47
N THR A 71 -18.42 -3.35 5.93
CA THR A 71 -18.23 -3.57 4.48
C THR A 71 -19.45 -3.10 3.68
N ASP A 72 -20.68 -3.38 4.13
CA ASP A 72 -21.90 -2.90 3.50
C ASP A 72 -22.01 -1.37 3.54
N ALA A 73 -21.72 -0.76 4.69
CA ALA A 73 -21.74 0.70 4.84
C ALA A 73 -20.68 1.38 3.94
N MET A 74 -19.50 0.77 3.80
CA MET A 74 -18.46 1.28 2.92
C MET A 74 -18.85 1.12 1.45
N ALA A 75 -19.39 -0.03 1.06
CA ALA A 75 -19.87 -0.27 -0.31
C ALA A 75 -20.95 0.76 -0.68
N GLU A 76 -21.92 1.03 0.20
CA GLU A 76 -22.93 2.06 -0.02
C GLU A 76 -22.29 3.45 -0.21
N ALA A 77 -21.36 3.85 0.66
CA ALA A 77 -20.70 5.15 0.59
C ALA A 77 -19.90 5.33 -0.71
N VAL A 78 -19.18 4.31 -1.14
CA VAL A 78 -18.36 4.35 -2.36
C VAL A 78 -19.22 4.29 -3.62
N LEU A 79 -20.17 3.36 -3.70
CA LEU A 79 -21.03 3.17 -4.87
C LEU A 79 -22.02 4.33 -5.08
N SER A 80 -22.40 5.03 -4.01
CA SER A 80 -23.19 6.28 -4.12
C SER A 80 -22.35 7.49 -4.53
N GLY A 81 -21.04 7.33 -4.72
CA GLY A 81 -20.12 8.40 -5.10
C GLY A 81 -19.79 9.40 -3.99
N LYS A 82 -20.17 9.09 -2.73
CA LYS A 82 -19.89 9.97 -1.57
C LYS A 82 -18.44 9.86 -1.12
N SER A 83 -17.86 8.67 -1.25
CA SER A 83 -16.54 8.36 -0.70
C SER A 83 -15.65 7.61 -1.68
N SER A 84 -14.34 7.67 -1.44
CA SER A 84 -13.35 6.77 -2.05
C SER A 84 -12.71 5.90 -0.97
N ALA A 85 -12.21 4.72 -1.34
CA ALA A 85 -11.69 3.76 -0.37
C ALA A 85 -10.29 3.22 -0.72
N ILE A 86 -9.50 2.98 0.32
CA ILE A 86 -8.37 2.06 0.31
C ILE A 86 -8.79 0.84 1.11
N ILE A 87 -8.60 -0.35 0.55
CA ILE A 87 -8.97 -1.61 1.19
C ILE A 87 -7.73 -2.44 1.43
N ALA A 88 -7.55 -2.92 2.66
CA ALA A 88 -6.56 -3.94 2.97
C ALA A 88 -7.03 -5.28 2.38
N ALA A 89 -6.24 -5.87 1.49
CA ALA A 89 -6.53 -7.17 0.91
C ALA A 89 -5.25 -7.95 0.56
N GLY A 90 -5.26 -9.25 0.85
CA GLY A 90 -4.16 -10.16 0.50
C GLY A 90 -2.88 -9.87 1.28
N TYR A 91 -2.99 -9.42 2.53
CA TYR A 91 -1.85 -9.17 3.40
C TYR A 91 -1.25 -10.46 3.94
N SER A 92 -2.08 -11.41 4.38
CA SER A 92 -1.63 -12.62 5.06
C SER A 92 -2.42 -13.87 4.61
N LEU A 93 -1.85 -15.05 4.87
CA LEU A 93 -2.58 -16.31 4.72
C LEU A 93 -3.76 -16.42 5.67
N ASP A 94 -3.65 -15.85 6.87
CA ASP A 94 -4.72 -15.88 7.88
C ASP A 94 -5.94 -15.09 7.39
N GLU A 95 -5.72 -13.89 6.85
CA GLU A 95 -6.77 -13.07 6.24
C GLU A 95 -7.38 -13.79 5.03
N SER A 96 -6.54 -14.26 4.11
CA SER A 96 -6.97 -14.94 2.89
C SER A 96 -7.78 -16.20 3.21
N GLY A 97 -7.34 -16.99 4.19
CA GLY A 97 -8.03 -18.17 4.66
C GLY A 97 -9.35 -17.86 5.36
N ALA A 98 -9.42 -16.78 6.16
CA ALA A 98 -10.67 -16.36 6.78
C ALA A 98 -11.72 -15.92 5.74
N VAL A 99 -11.30 -15.23 4.68
CA VAL A 99 -12.18 -14.86 3.57
C VAL A 99 -12.61 -16.08 2.77
N ASP A 100 -11.70 -16.99 2.42
CA ASP A 100 -12.02 -18.19 1.65
C ASP A 100 -13.00 -19.13 2.38
N VAL A 101 -12.76 -19.39 3.67
CA VAL A 101 -13.64 -20.25 4.48
C VAL A 101 -15.07 -19.71 4.53
N ARG A 102 -15.23 -18.39 4.55
CA ARG A 102 -16.54 -17.75 4.72
C ARG A 102 -17.25 -17.44 3.42
N PHE A 103 -16.51 -17.05 2.39
CA PHE A 103 -17.07 -16.51 1.15
C PHE A 103 -16.73 -17.35 -0.08
N HIS A 104 -15.79 -18.30 0.01
CA HIS A 104 -15.26 -19.10 -1.10
C HIS A 104 -14.72 -18.23 -2.25
N LEU A 105 -14.03 -17.15 -1.86
CA LEU A 105 -13.44 -16.15 -2.74
C LEU A 105 -12.06 -15.77 -2.18
N SER A 106 -11.17 -15.28 -3.04
CA SER A 106 -10.01 -14.51 -2.56
C SER A 106 -10.46 -13.16 -1.97
N PRO A 107 -9.64 -12.51 -1.12
CA PRO A 107 -9.89 -11.15 -0.66
C PRO A 107 -10.19 -10.16 -1.81
N VAL A 108 -9.44 -10.22 -2.91
CA VAL A 108 -9.64 -9.35 -4.07
C VAL A 108 -10.96 -9.64 -4.79
N GLN A 109 -11.31 -10.92 -4.96
CA GLN A 109 -12.60 -11.30 -5.54
C GLN A 109 -13.78 -10.87 -4.67
N LEU A 110 -13.64 -10.88 -3.35
CA LEU A 110 -14.64 -10.34 -2.43
C LEU A 110 -14.78 -8.82 -2.62
N VAL A 111 -13.68 -8.07 -2.66
CA VAL A 111 -13.71 -6.62 -2.92
C VAL A 111 -14.40 -6.31 -4.26
N HIS A 112 -14.12 -7.10 -5.30
CA HIS A 112 -14.82 -6.99 -6.58
C HIS A 112 -16.32 -7.27 -6.47
N LYS A 113 -16.71 -8.33 -5.76
CA LYS A 113 -18.11 -8.68 -5.52
C LYS A 113 -18.87 -7.58 -4.77
N LEU A 114 -18.20 -6.85 -3.89
CA LEU A 114 -18.74 -5.69 -3.17
C LEU A 114 -18.83 -4.43 -4.04
N GLY A 115 -18.33 -4.46 -5.29
CA GLY A 115 -18.28 -3.30 -6.18
C GLY A 115 -17.22 -2.26 -5.81
N LEU A 116 -16.27 -2.62 -4.94
CA LEU A 116 -15.25 -1.72 -4.40
C LEU A 116 -13.93 -1.74 -5.19
N LEU A 117 -13.80 -2.64 -6.19
CA LEU A 117 -12.55 -2.82 -6.93
C LEU A 117 -12.41 -1.88 -8.15
N ASP A 118 -13.51 -1.49 -8.80
CA ASP A 118 -13.49 -0.66 -10.00
C ASP A 118 -12.92 0.73 -9.73
N GLY A 119 -11.72 1.01 -10.26
CA GLY A 119 -10.94 2.21 -9.93
C GLY A 119 -10.51 2.31 -8.46
N GLY A 120 -10.68 1.23 -7.69
CA GLY A 120 -10.38 1.14 -6.27
C GLY A 120 -8.88 1.07 -5.99
N THR A 121 -8.51 1.13 -4.72
CA THR A 121 -7.12 0.98 -4.27
C THR A 121 -7.04 -0.14 -3.24
N ILE A 122 -6.19 -1.13 -3.52
CA ILE A 122 -5.82 -2.18 -2.58
C ILE A 122 -4.50 -1.82 -1.93
N VAL A 123 -4.39 -1.99 -0.62
CA VAL A 123 -3.13 -2.00 0.12
C VAL A 123 -2.88 -3.41 0.64
N GLY A 124 -1.65 -3.90 0.53
CA GLY A 124 -1.29 -5.28 0.86
C GLY A 124 -0.70 -6.00 -0.33
N GLY A 125 -1.35 -7.09 -0.77
CA GLY A 125 -0.97 -7.81 -1.98
C GLY A 125 0.28 -8.68 -1.87
N VAL A 126 0.53 -9.29 -0.72
CA VAL A 126 1.53 -10.36 -0.56
C VAL A 126 0.98 -11.67 -1.12
N TYR A 127 -0.30 -11.93 -0.89
CA TYR A 127 -1.01 -13.13 -1.31
C TYR A 127 -2.04 -12.78 -2.39
N LEU A 128 -1.54 -12.48 -3.59
CA LEU A 128 -2.34 -12.34 -4.80
C LEU A 128 -1.99 -13.46 -5.75
N ASP A 129 -3.00 -14.17 -6.25
CA ASP A 129 -2.80 -15.10 -7.35
C ASP A 129 -2.85 -14.38 -8.71
N ARG A 130 -2.73 -15.15 -9.79
CA ARG A 130 -2.76 -14.60 -11.14
C ARG A 130 -4.13 -14.00 -11.50
N ASP A 131 -5.20 -14.65 -11.07
CA ASP A 131 -6.56 -14.25 -11.41
C ASP A 131 -6.93 -12.96 -10.66
N ASP A 132 -6.45 -12.80 -9.42
CA ASP A 132 -6.54 -11.54 -8.66
C ASP A 132 -5.88 -10.39 -9.41
N VAL A 133 -4.64 -10.60 -9.88
CA VAL A 133 -3.88 -9.56 -10.61
C VAL A 133 -4.56 -9.23 -11.93
N ASP A 134 -5.05 -10.23 -12.67
CA ASP A 134 -5.75 -10.02 -13.93
C ASP A 134 -7.10 -9.31 -13.71
N LEU A 135 -7.81 -9.61 -12.62
CA LEU A 135 -9.05 -8.93 -12.22
C LEU A 135 -8.79 -7.48 -11.81
N MET A 136 -7.79 -7.22 -10.96
CA MET A 136 -7.38 -5.86 -10.57
C MET A 136 -7.01 -5.01 -11.79
N ALA A 137 -6.29 -5.58 -12.75
CA ALA A 137 -5.92 -4.87 -13.98
C ALA A 137 -7.15 -4.52 -14.83
N GLN A 138 -8.13 -5.44 -14.94
CA GLN A 138 -9.38 -5.20 -15.68
C GLN A 138 -10.22 -4.09 -15.04
N CYS A 139 -10.28 -4.07 -13.70
CA CYS A 139 -10.98 -3.05 -12.92
C CYS A 139 -10.23 -1.71 -12.86
N GLY A 140 -9.00 -1.62 -13.38
CA GLY A 140 -8.17 -0.42 -13.24
C GLY A 140 -7.79 -0.11 -11.80
N ALA A 141 -7.72 -1.14 -10.94
CA ALA A 141 -7.40 -0.99 -9.53
C ALA A 141 -5.91 -0.68 -9.33
N ARG A 142 -5.61 0.13 -8.31
CA ARG A 142 -4.26 0.42 -7.84
C ARG A 142 -3.85 -0.57 -6.75
N LEU A 143 -2.56 -0.92 -6.71
CA LEU A 143 -1.96 -1.73 -5.64
C LEU A 143 -0.92 -0.91 -4.87
N ILE A 144 -1.02 -0.87 -3.55
CA ILE A 144 -0.02 -0.28 -2.66
C ILE A 144 0.66 -1.40 -1.88
N LEU A 145 1.97 -1.52 -2.04
CA LEU A 145 2.79 -2.47 -1.31
C LEU A 145 3.44 -1.80 -0.11
N CYS A 146 3.50 -2.50 1.02
CA CYS A 146 4.19 -2.05 2.24
C CYS A 146 5.31 -3.03 2.64
N PRO A 147 6.42 -3.11 1.88
CA PRO A 147 7.42 -4.17 1.98
C PRO A 147 7.96 -4.41 3.40
N THR A 148 8.40 -3.35 4.09
CA THR A 148 9.00 -3.53 5.43
C THR A 148 7.97 -4.00 6.46
N SER A 149 6.73 -3.53 6.37
CA SER A 149 5.63 -3.95 7.24
C SER A 149 5.25 -5.41 6.97
N SER A 150 5.05 -5.79 5.70
CA SER A 150 4.75 -7.17 5.29
C SER A 150 5.83 -8.15 5.77
N MET A 151 7.11 -7.84 5.52
CA MET A 151 8.21 -8.70 5.96
C MET A 151 8.34 -8.75 7.48
N GLY A 152 8.22 -7.61 8.15
CA GLY A 152 8.43 -7.51 9.59
C GLY A 152 7.35 -8.21 10.43
N HIS A 153 6.11 -8.22 9.96
CA HIS A 153 5.03 -8.99 10.57
C HIS A 153 5.03 -10.48 10.17
N GLY A 154 5.95 -10.89 9.28
CA GLY A 154 6.09 -12.28 8.86
C GLY A 154 5.10 -12.72 7.78
N PHE A 155 4.47 -11.78 7.09
CA PHE A 155 3.55 -12.08 5.99
C PHE A 155 4.29 -12.50 4.71
N GLY A 156 5.55 -12.11 4.57
CA GLY A 156 6.37 -12.42 3.39
C GLY A 156 6.67 -11.19 2.55
N ILE A 157 7.16 -11.42 1.33
CA ILE A 157 7.51 -10.38 0.36
C ILE A 157 6.47 -10.37 -0.77
N PRO A 158 5.94 -9.20 -1.19
CA PRO A 158 5.08 -9.14 -2.36
C PRO A 158 5.81 -9.56 -3.65
N HIS A 159 5.13 -10.28 -4.55
CA HIS A 159 5.66 -10.68 -5.86
C HIS A 159 5.69 -9.50 -6.87
N PHE A 160 6.39 -8.42 -6.52
CA PHE A 160 6.45 -7.18 -7.31
C PHE A 160 6.71 -7.37 -8.82
N PRO A 161 7.64 -8.24 -9.27
CA PRO A 161 7.89 -8.45 -10.70
C PRO A 161 6.66 -8.94 -11.48
N ALA A 162 5.73 -9.65 -10.81
CA ALA A 162 4.48 -10.11 -11.40
C ALA A 162 3.44 -8.98 -11.52
N TYR A 163 3.45 -8.02 -10.59
CA TYR A 163 2.44 -6.96 -10.49
C TYR A 163 2.77 -5.74 -11.37
N ILE A 164 4.03 -5.28 -11.34
CA ILE A 164 4.46 -3.98 -11.90
C ILE A 164 4.24 -3.83 -13.40
N LYS A 165 4.04 -4.93 -14.14
CA LYS A 165 3.77 -4.89 -15.58
C LYS A 165 2.29 -4.74 -15.92
N LYS A 166 1.40 -4.98 -14.97
CA LYS A 166 -0.05 -5.06 -15.18
C LYS A 166 -0.84 -4.05 -14.34
N LEU A 167 -0.34 -3.70 -13.17
CA LEU A 167 -1.01 -2.84 -12.20
C LEU A 167 -0.31 -1.48 -12.05
N ASP A 168 -1.07 -0.45 -11.65
CA ASP A 168 -0.51 0.77 -11.05
C ASP A 168 -0.05 0.41 -9.65
N VAL A 169 1.25 0.17 -9.49
CA VAL A 169 1.86 -0.21 -8.21
C VAL A 169 2.49 1.02 -7.56
N ARG A 170 2.17 1.22 -6.28
CA ARG A 170 2.73 2.27 -5.42
C ARG A 170 3.35 1.66 -4.16
N LEU A 171 4.20 2.43 -3.49
CA LEU A 171 4.76 2.04 -2.19
C LEU A 171 4.16 2.85 -1.05
N GLY A 172 3.92 2.17 0.06
CA GLY A 172 3.61 2.77 1.36
C GLY A 172 4.56 2.23 2.42
N SER A 173 4.59 2.89 3.58
CA SER A 173 5.39 2.46 4.73
C SER A 173 4.61 1.63 5.75
N GLY A 174 3.32 1.39 5.48
CA GLY A 174 2.45 0.54 6.31
C GLY A 174 2.23 1.17 7.69
N ASP A 175 2.46 0.40 8.75
CA ASP A 175 2.30 0.84 10.14
C ASP A 175 3.57 1.49 10.74
N ASN A 176 4.62 1.70 9.93
CA ASN A 176 5.93 2.22 10.36
C ASN A 176 6.63 1.45 11.48
N ARG A 177 6.17 0.24 11.84
CA ARG A 177 6.80 -0.54 12.92
C ARG A 177 8.24 -0.92 12.57
N PHE A 178 8.48 -1.22 11.28
CA PHE A 178 9.76 -1.68 10.74
C PHE A 178 10.47 -0.64 9.84
N ASN A 179 9.84 0.50 9.62
CA ASN A 179 10.39 1.69 8.98
C ASN A 179 9.86 2.94 9.70
N ARG A 180 10.42 3.23 10.88
CA ARG A 180 9.85 4.22 11.84
C ARG A 180 9.71 5.63 11.28
N ASP A 181 10.60 5.98 10.36
CA ASP A 181 10.61 7.30 9.75
C ASP A 181 9.81 7.35 8.45
N GLY A 182 9.28 6.21 7.96
CA GLY A 182 8.57 6.16 6.68
C GLY A 182 9.47 6.50 5.48
N ASP A 183 10.73 6.08 5.53
CA ASP A 183 11.73 6.35 4.48
C ASP A 183 11.44 5.52 3.22
N MET A 184 10.99 6.17 2.14
CA MET A 184 10.57 5.49 0.91
C MET A 184 11.72 4.79 0.14
N PRO A 185 12.95 5.36 0.07
CA PRO A 185 14.12 4.60 -0.38
C PRO A 185 14.36 3.31 0.41
N SER A 186 14.12 3.30 1.73
CA SER A 186 14.19 2.08 2.54
C SER A 186 13.11 1.06 2.16
N GLU A 187 11.87 1.47 1.91
CA GLU A 187 10.80 0.58 1.40
C GLU A 187 11.19 -0.03 0.06
N ALA A 188 11.65 0.79 -0.89
CA ALA A 188 12.08 0.36 -2.21
C ALA A 188 13.25 -0.63 -2.13
N ARG A 189 14.25 -0.34 -1.28
CA ARG A 189 15.38 -1.25 -1.04
C ARG A 189 14.92 -2.57 -0.45
N ALA A 190 14.01 -2.56 0.52
CA ALA A 190 13.47 -3.78 1.12
C ALA A 190 12.77 -4.64 0.07
N LEU A 191 11.95 -4.02 -0.79
CA LEU A 191 11.28 -4.71 -1.89
C LEU A 191 12.26 -5.33 -2.88
N LEU A 192 13.24 -4.54 -3.34
CA LEU A 192 14.27 -4.98 -4.29
C LEU A 192 15.05 -6.18 -3.76
N LEU A 193 15.54 -6.10 -2.52
CA LEU A 193 16.31 -7.19 -1.91
C LEU A 193 15.44 -8.42 -1.65
N GLY A 194 14.19 -8.23 -1.20
CA GLY A 194 13.24 -9.31 -0.98
C GLY A 194 12.93 -10.07 -2.26
N CYS A 195 12.59 -9.36 -3.35
CA CYS A 195 12.32 -9.98 -4.65
C CYS A 195 13.56 -10.67 -5.23
N ASN A 196 14.74 -10.06 -5.11
CA ASN A 196 15.98 -10.69 -5.57
C ASN A 196 16.28 -12.00 -4.82
N ALA A 197 16.04 -12.02 -3.50
CA ALA A 197 16.24 -13.21 -2.67
C ALA A 197 15.24 -14.32 -3.04
N GLU A 198 13.96 -13.97 -3.22
CA GLU A 198 12.89 -14.89 -3.59
C GLU A 198 13.12 -15.48 -4.99
N MET A 199 13.37 -14.62 -5.98
CA MET A 199 13.54 -15.01 -7.38
C MET A 199 14.93 -15.62 -7.67
N ARG A 200 15.87 -15.48 -6.72
CA ARG A 200 17.28 -15.89 -6.85
C ARG A 200 17.96 -15.25 -8.07
N ASP A 201 17.62 -13.99 -8.34
CA ASP A 201 18.12 -13.20 -9.46
C ASP A 201 18.34 -11.75 -9.03
N GLU A 202 19.56 -11.23 -9.21
CA GLU A 202 19.92 -9.85 -8.87
C GLU A 202 19.21 -8.81 -9.76
N LYS A 203 18.63 -9.24 -10.89
CA LYS A 203 17.95 -8.40 -11.88
C LYS A 203 16.43 -8.61 -11.89
N SER A 204 15.88 -9.20 -10.83
CA SER A 204 14.45 -9.50 -10.76
C SER A 204 13.56 -8.25 -10.82
N VAL A 205 14.10 -7.09 -10.44
CA VAL A 205 13.40 -5.81 -10.39
C VAL A 205 14.08 -4.76 -11.27
N ASP A 206 13.30 -4.11 -12.13
CA ASP A 206 13.72 -2.88 -12.82
C ASP A 206 13.69 -1.72 -11.84
N VAL A 207 14.88 -1.26 -11.43
CA VAL A 207 15.04 -0.22 -10.43
C VAL A 207 14.41 1.11 -10.87
N ARG A 208 14.43 1.47 -12.16
CA ARG A 208 13.80 2.72 -12.61
C ARG A 208 12.28 2.65 -12.48
N ARG A 209 11.67 1.51 -12.81
CA ARG A 209 10.24 1.29 -12.58
C ARG A 209 9.90 1.33 -11.10
N LEU A 210 10.72 0.71 -10.26
CA LEU A 210 10.55 0.74 -8.80
C LEU A 210 10.58 2.17 -8.25
N PHE A 211 11.45 3.04 -8.75
CA PHE A 211 11.46 4.47 -8.36
C PHE A 211 10.15 5.18 -8.71
N GLY A 212 9.57 4.87 -9.87
CA GLY A 212 8.26 5.40 -10.27
C GLY A 212 7.11 5.04 -9.33
N CYS A 213 7.27 4.03 -8.46
CA CYS A 213 6.26 3.64 -7.49
C CYS A 213 6.16 4.61 -6.28
N PHE A 214 7.16 5.47 -6.06
CA PHE A 214 7.21 6.38 -4.90
C PHE A 214 7.81 7.76 -5.20
N SER A 215 8.10 8.07 -6.47
CA SER A 215 8.64 9.36 -6.90
C SER A 215 8.24 9.62 -8.36
N ASP A 216 7.90 10.87 -8.68
CA ASP A 216 7.65 11.29 -10.07
C ASP A 216 8.95 11.46 -10.87
N GLU A 217 10.07 11.62 -10.16
CA GLU A 217 11.41 11.75 -10.75
C GLU A 217 12.24 10.51 -10.43
N ALA A 218 12.81 9.87 -11.46
CA ALA A 218 13.83 8.84 -11.29
C ALA A 218 15.22 9.49 -11.42
N PRO A 219 16.09 9.39 -10.39
CA PRO A 219 17.44 9.94 -10.46
C PRO A 219 18.29 9.16 -11.49
N ASP A 220 19.30 9.82 -12.06
CA ASP A 220 20.21 9.18 -13.03
C ASP A 220 20.89 7.92 -12.46
N CYS A 221 21.21 7.95 -11.16
CA CYS A 221 21.81 6.83 -10.43
C CYS A 221 20.92 6.38 -9.27
N CYS A 222 19.85 5.63 -9.59
CA CYS A 222 18.95 5.02 -8.62
C CYS A 222 19.68 4.18 -7.55
N ASP A 223 20.70 3.41 -7.95
CA ASP A 223 21.47 2.56 -7.03
C ASP A 223 22.18 3.37 -5.94
N ALA A 224 22.68 4.58 -6.26
CA ALA A 224 23.34 5.42 -5.27
C ALA A 224 22.37 5.95 -4.22
N VAL A 225 21.09 6.14 -4.58
CA VAL A 225 20.04 6.53 -3.63
C VAL A 225 19.64 5.34 -2.76
N LEU A 226 19.49 4.15 -3.32
CA LEU A 226 19.07 2.96 -2.57
C LEU A 226 20.19 2.38 -1.69
N PHE A 227 21.44 2.40 -2.13
CA PHE A 227 22.54 1.69 -1.46
C PHE A 227 23.70 2.59 -1.04
N GLY A 228 23.59 3.89 -1.30
CA GLY A 228 24.70 4.84 -1.14
C GLY A 228 25.66 4.81 -2.33
N SER A 229 26.47 5.86 -2.45
CA SER A 229 27.53 5.90 -3.47
C SER A 229 28.59 4.84 -3.17
N ARG A 230 28.96 4.01 -4.16
CA ARG A 230 30.12 3.13 -4.02
C ARG A 230 31.33 4.01 -3.73
N ARG A 231 31.96 3.85 -2.55
CA ARG A 231 33.31 4.38 -2.35
C ARG A 231 34.18 3.69 -3.39
N GLN A 232 34.75 4.45 -4.32
CA GLN A 232 35.86 3.95 -5.13
C GLN A 232 37.00 3.63 -4.16
N THR A 233 37.13 2.37 -3.77
CA THR A 233 38.39 1.87 -3.24
C THR A 233 39.41 2.02 -4.37
N LYS A 234 40.34 2.95 -4.17
CA LYS A 234 41.58 3.04 -4.94
C LYS A 234 42.39 1.76 -4.79
#